data_AF-A0A3D2L563-F1
#
_entry.id   AF-A0A3D2L563-F1
#
_cell.length_a   1.000
_cell.length_b   1.000
_cell.length_c   1.000
_cell.angle_alpha   90.00
_cell.angle_beta   90.00
_cell.angle_gamma   90.00
#
_symmetry.space_group_name_H-M   'P 1'
#
loop_
_entity.id
_entity.type
_entity.pdbx_description
1 polymer ?
#
loop_
_entity_poly.entity_id
_entity_poly.type
_entity_poly.pdbx_seq_one_letter_code
_entity_poly.pdbx_strand_id
1 'polypeptide(L)' 'GEGETIYGVNTGFGKLASVRINGDSLALLQKNLVRSHAAGIGEPLPANIVRLMMALK' A
#
# COMPACT_ATOMS: atom_id res chain seq x y z
N GLY A 1 -1.65 21.30 -2.04
CA GLY A 1 -1.72 20.72 -3.39
C GLY A 1 -3.03 19.98 -3.59
N GLU A 2 -4.16 20.66 -3.47
CA GLU A 2 -5.50 20.02 -3.51
C GLU A 2 -5.98 19.67 -4.93
N GLY A 3 -5.24 20.09 -5.98
CA GLY A 3 -5.61 19.89 -7.38
C GLY A 3 -4.91 18.72 -8.09
N GLU A 4 -3.69 18.35 -7.68
CA GLU A 4 -2.85 17.42 -8.43
C GLU A 4 -3.19 15.95 -8.12
N THR A 5 -3.41 15.15 -9.17
CA THR A 5 -3.64 13.72 -9.05
C THR A 5 -2.30 13.00 -8.98
N ILE A 6 -2.03 12.32 -7.87
CA ILE A 6 -0.76 11.65 -7.57
C ILE A 6 -1.03 10.17 -7.31
N TYR A 7 -0.42 9.31 -8.14
CA TYR A 7 -0.60 7.87 -8.08
C TYR A 7 -0.27 7.30 -6.69
N GLY A 8 -1.18 6.50 -6.15
CA GLY A 8 -1.02 5.82 -4.86
C GLY A 8 -1.07 6.74 -3.64
N VAL A 9 -1.22 8.06 -3.85
CA VAL A 9 -1.42 9.05 -2.77
C VAL A 9 -2.89 9.44 -2.71
N ASN A 10 -3.47 9.92 -3.82
CA ASN A 10 -4.89 10.27 -3.91
C ASN A 10 -5.60 9.57 -5.08
N THR A 11 -5.08 8.42 -5.49
CA THR A 11 -5.71 7.52 -6.46
C THR A 11 -5.85 6.11 -5.90
N GLY A 12 -6.63 5.25 -6.57
CA GLY A 12 -6.52 3.80 -6.40
C GLY A 12 -5.17 3.24 -6.87
N PHE A 13 -4.98 1.93 -6.71
CA PHE A 13 -3.76 1.21 -7.09
C PHE A 13 -4.01 0.25 -8.26
N GLY A 14 -2.97 -0.04 -9.05
CA GLY A 14 -3.06 -0.97 -10.17
C GLY A 14 -4.14 -0.58 -11.17
N LYS A 15 -5.09 -1.47 -11.46
CA LYS A 15 -6.20 -1.22 -12.40
C LYS A 15 -7.07 -0.01 -12.02
N LEU A 16 -7.07 0.40 -10.75
CA LEU A 16 -7.83 1.54 -10.24
C LEU A 16 -7.03 2.84 -10.18
N ALA A 17 -5.84 2.90 -10.81
CA ALA A 17 -4.96 4.09 -10.80
C ALA A 17 -5.61 5.38 -11.31
N SER A 18 -6.61 5.29 -12.19
CA SER A 18 -7.34 6.45 -12.72
C SER A 18 -8.45 6.96 -11.80
N VAL A 19 -8.76 6.24 -10.71
CA VAL A 19 -9.83 6.61 -9.78
C VAL A 19 -9.27 7.52 -8.71
N ARG A 20 -9.76 8.76 -8.63
CA ARG A 20 -9.37 9.72 -7.60
C ARG A 20 -10.09 9.46 -6.28
N ILE A 21 -9.40 9.65 -5.17
CA ILE A 21 -9.87 9.42 -3.81
C ILE A 21 -9.90 10.75 -3.05
N ASN A 22 -10.99 10.99 -2.29
CA ASN A 22 -11.12 12.16 -1.44
C ASN A 22 -10.09 12.13 -0.29
N GLY A 23 -9.60 13.31 0.12
CA GLY A 23 -8.68 13.53 1.23
C GLY A 23 -9.08 12.80 2.52
N ASP A 24 -10.37 12.87 2.87
CA ASP A 24 -10.90 12.26 4.11
C ASP A 24 -10.77 10.72 4.13
N SER A 25 -10.67 10.11 2.95
CA SER A 25 -10.56 8.66 2.77
C SER A 25 -9.11 8.17 2.64
N LEU A 26 -8.11 9.05 2.59
CA LEU A 26 -6.72 8.64 2.31
C LEU A 26 -6.13 7.74 3.39
N ALA A 27 -6.42 8.01 4.66
CA ALA A 27 -5.97 7.15 5.76
C ALA A 27 -6.55 5.73 5.64
N LEU A 28 -7.84 5.64 5.27
CA LEU A 28 -8.51 4.35 5.05
C LEU A 28 -7.97 3.64 3.80
N LEU A 29 -7.71 4.37 2.72
CA LEU A 29 -7.11 3.87 1.48
C LEU A 29 -5.78 3.17 1.76
N GLN A 30 -4.85 3.85 2.46
CA GLN A 30 -3.53 3.30 2.76
C GLN A 30 -3.61 2.08 3.70
N LYS A 31 -4.50 2.12 4.71
CA LYS A 31 -4.75 0.96 5.58
C LYS A 31 -5.27 -0.25 4.81
N ASN A 32 -6.17 -0.03 3.86
CA ASN A 32 -6.72 -1.08 3.02
C ASN A 32 -5.70 -1.62 2.01
N LEU A 33 -4.77 -0.80 1.52
CA LEU A 33 -3.67 -1.25 0.67
C LEU A 33 -2.83 -2.34 1.35
N VAL A 34 -2.39 -2.09 2.59
CA VAL A 34 -1.61 -3.06 3.36
C VAL A 34 -2.42 -4.35 3.54
N ARG A 35 -3.70 -4.24 3.90
CA ARG A 35 -4.57 -5.40 4.12
C ARG A 35 -4.82 -6.23 2.86
N SER A 36 -5.00 -5.61 1.70
CA SER A 36 -5.24 -6.34 0.45
C SER A 36 -4.01 -7.08 -0.05
N HIS A 37 -2.81 -6.66 0.34
CA HIS A 37 -1.54 -7.27 -0.07
C HIS A 37 -0.94 -8.20 0.98
N ALA A 38 -1.43 -8.15 2.23
CA ALA A 38 -1.10 -9.12 3.28
C ALA A 38 -1.84 -10.46 3.05
N ALA A 39 -1.73 -11.00 1.82
CA ALA A 39 -2.39 -12.21 1.34
C ALA A 39 -1.40 -13.35 1.06
N GLY A 40 -0.17 -13.25 1.58
CA GLY A 40 0.83 -14.32 1.47
C GLY A 40 0.40 -15.59 2.19
N ILE A 41 0.75 -16.74 1.62
CA ILE A 41 0.45 -18.09 2.14
C ILE A 41 1.73 -18.93 2.25
N GLY A 42 1.65 -20.04 2.99
CA GLY A 42 2.77 -20.96 3.20
C GLY A 42 3.54 -20.70 4.49
N GLU A 43 4.71 -21.33 4.61
CA GLU A 43 5.53 -21.23 5.82
C GLU A 43 6.15 -19.83 5.99
N PRO A 44 6.23 -19.30 7.22
CA PRO A 44 6.91 -18.04 7.49
C PRO A 44 8.39 -18.08 7.11
N LEU A 45 8.90 -16.96 6.58
CA LEU A 45 10.33 -16.81 6.35
C LEU A 45 11.10 -16.78 7.69
N PRO A 46 12.35 -17.30 7.71
CA PRO A 46 13.22 -17.20 8.88
C PRO A 46 13.43 -15.75 9.34
N ALA A 47 13.49 -15.54 10.65
CA ALA A 47 13.56 -14.20 11.25
C ALA A 47 14.77 -13.37 10.79
N ASN A 48 15.93 -14.01 10.51
CA ASN A 48 17.10 -13.31 9.98
C ASN A 48 16.86 -12.74 8.58
N ILE A 49 16.11 -13.44 7.73
CA ILE A 49 15.75 -12.96 6.38
C ILE A 49 14.76 -11.81 6.48
N VAL A 50 13.76 -11.91 7.36
CA VAL A 50 12.80 -10.81 7.59
C VAL A 50 13.51 -9.55 8.10
N ARG A 51 14.43 -9.68 9.06
CA ARG A 51 15.24 -8.54 9.55
C ARG A 51 16.10 -7.92 8.46
N LEU A 52 16.69 -8.73 7.58
CA LEU A 52 17.44 -8.23 6.42
C LEU A 52 16.53 -7.46 5.46
N MET A 53 15.32 -7.98 5.16
CA MET A 53 14.33 -7.27 4.33
C MET A 53 13.95 -5.91 4.94
N MET A 54 13.77 -5.84 6.26
CA MET A 54 13.48 -4.57 6.95
C MET A 54 14.64 -3.58 6.87
N ALA A 55 15.90 -4.06 6.96
CA ALA A 55 17.08 -3.21 6.87
C ALA A 55 17.33 -2.63 5.46
N LEU A 56 16.79 -3.26 4.42
CA LEU A 56 16.92 -2.83 3.02
C LEU A 56 15.78 -1.91 2.54
N LYS A 57 14.70 -1.81 3.33
CA LYS A 57 13.44 -1.15 2.95
C LYS A 57 13.55 0.36 2.83
#